data_AF-A0A673SK17-F1
#
_entry.id   AF-A0A673SK17-F1
#
_cell.length_a   1.000
_cell.length_b   1.000
_cell.length_c   1.000
_cell.angle_alpha   90.00
_cell.angle_beta   90.00
_cell.angle_gamma   90.00
#
_symmetry.space_group_name_H-M   'P 1'
#
loop_
_entity.id
_entity.type
_entity.pdbx_description
1 polymer ?
#
loop_
_entity_poly.entity_id
_entity_poly.type
_entity_poly.pdbx_seq_one_letter_code
_entity_poly.pdbx_strand_id
1 'polypeptide(L)'
;SASFPQRAMEQKFLQNIIGAEKYFIGLHQDTEKRWRWIDNSPFNGNITNQHQNFNCVTIGLTNTFDAASCDINLRWICEKLAK
;
A
#
# COMPACT_ATOMS: atom_id res chain seq x y z
N SER A 1 13.14 -11.44 -1.72
CA SER A 1 12.47 -11.27 -0.43
C SER A 1 13.13 -10.16 0.35
N ALA A 2 12.52 -8.97 0.43
CA ALA A 2 13.03 -7.88 1.27
C ALA A 2 12.86 -8.24 2.75
N SER A 3 13.88 -8.00 3.56
CA SER A 3 13.84 -8.25 5.00
C SER A 3 12.91 -7.24 5.70
N PHE A 4 12.27 -7.66 6.80
CA PHE A 4 11.33 -6.83 7.59
C PHE A 4 11.86 -5.40 7.93
N PRO A 5 13.16 -5.19 8.25
CA PRO A 5 13.71 -3.84 8.49
C PRO A 5 13.71 -2.95 7.23
N GLN A 6 13.86 -3.54 6.05
CA GLN A 6 13.96 -2.80 4.79
C GLN A 6 12.61 -2.18 4.40
N ARG A 7 11.52 -2.93 4.58
CA ARG A 7 10.15 -2.43 4.31
C ARG A 7 9.70 -1.35 5.30
N ALA A 8 10.17 -1.38 6.55
CA ALA A 8 9.85 -0.34 7.53
C ALA A 8 10.54 1.00 7.21
N MET A 9 11.81 0.96 6.78
CA MET A 9 12.54 2.14 6.32
C MET A 9 11.96 2.69 5.02
N GLU A 10 11.57 1.81 4.10
CA GLU A 10 10.89 2.18 2.85
C GLU A 10 9.57 2.90 3.12
N GLN A 11 8.72 2.37 4.01
CA GLN A 11 7.47 3.03 4.39
C GLN A 11 7.72 4.44 4.95
N LYS A 12 8.71 4.60 5.83
CA LYS A 12 9.07 5.92 6.37
C LYS A 12 9.60 6.87 5.30
N PHE A 13 10.43 6.36 4.37
CA PHE A 13 10.95 7.12 3.25
C PHE A 13 9.80 7.63 2.36
N LEU A 14 8.87 6.73 1.99
CA LEU A 14 7.68 7.10 1.23
C LEU A 14 6.92 8.20 1.96
N GLN A 15 6.52 7.99 3.22
CA GLN A 15 5.75 9.00 3.96
C GLN A 15 6.40 10.39 4.02
N ASN A 16 7.73 10.46 4.04
CA ASN A 16 8.44 11.75 4.01
C ASN A 16 8.37 12.47 2.65
N ILE A 17 8.17 11.76 1.54
CA ILE A 17 8.17 12.35 0.18
C ILE A 17 6.77 12.62 -0.40
N ILE A 18 5.74 11.87 0.01
CA ILE A 18 4.38 11.98 -0.56
C ILE A 18 3.52 13.09 0.05
N GLY A 19 3.93 13.68 1.18
CA GLY A 19 3.24 14.83 1.77
C GLY A 19 1.79 14.54 2.15
N ALA A 20 0.87 15.46 1.84
CA ALA A 20 -0.54 15.37 2.26
C ALA A 20 -1.48 14.70 1.23
N GLU A 21 -0.96 14.18 0.12
CA GLU A 21 -1.76 13.52 -0.92
C GLU A 21 -1.87 12.00 -0.67
N LYS A 22 -2.90 11.36 -1.22
CA LYS A 22 -3.08 9.90 -1.18
C LYS A 22 -2.57 9.26 -2.46
N TYR A 23 -1.81 8.19 -2.31
CA TYR A 23 -1.26 7.43 -3.42
C TYR A 23 -1.60 5.96 -3.31
N PHE A 24 -2.00 5.36 -4.43
CA PHE A 24 -2.08 3.92 -4.54
C PHE A 24 -0.69 3.28 -4.48
N ILE A 25 -0.65 2.14 -3.83
CA ILE A 25 0.50 1.23 -3.80
C ILE A 25 0.07 -0.13 -4.34
N GLY A 26 1.04 -0.98 -4.68
CA GLY A 26 0.81 -2.33 -5.21
C GLY A 26 0.30 -3.33 -4.16
N LEU A 27 -0.65 -2.96 -3.31
CA LEU A 27 -1.27 -3.79 -2.28
C LEU A 27 -2.77 -3.87 -2.54
N HIS A 28 -3.30 -5.09 -2.62
CA HIS A 28 -4.70 -5.35 -2.93
C HIS A 28 -5.26 -6.50 -2.09
N GLN A 29 -6.58 -6.58 -2.03
CA GLN A 29 -7.29 -7.71 -1.43
C GLN A 29 -7.58 -8.78 -2.50
N ASP A 30 -7.20 -10.02 -2.23
CA ASP A 30 -7.47 -11.17 -3.12
C ASP A 30 -8.93 -11.66 -3.00
N THR A 31 -9.32 -12.61 -3.85
CA THR A 31 -10.67 -13.21 -3.83
C THR A 31 -10.99 -13.96 -2.54
N GLU A 32 -9.96 -14.34 -1.76
CA GLU A 32 -10.07 -14.97 -0.45
C GLU A 32 -10.08 -13.93 0.70
N LYS A 33 -10.24 -12.63 0.37
CA LYS A 33 -10.23 -11.50 1.32
C LYS A 33 -8.91 -11.32 2.08
N ARG A 34 -7.79 -11.76 1.51
CA ARG A 34 -6.44 -11.58 2.09
C ARG A 34 -5.69 -10.46 1.39
N TRP A 35 -4.98 -9.67 2.17
CA TRP A 35 -4.15 -8.59 1.66
C TRP A 35 -2.82 -9.13 1.12
N ARG A 36 -2.51 -8.82 -0.14
CA ARG A 36 -1.32 -9.27 -0.85
C ARG A 36 -0.73 -8.16 -1.70
N TRP A 37 0.59 -8.18 -1.81
CA TRP A 37 1.29 -7.35 -2.77
C TRP A 37 1.06 -7.90 -4.19
N ILE A 38 1.21 -7.04 -5.20
CA ILE A 38 1.07 -7.41 -6.62
C ILE A 38 2.06 -8.50 -7.08
N ASP A 39 3.12 -8.77 -6.30
CA ASP A 39 4.07 -9.88 -6.50
C ASP A 39 3.62 -11.20 -5.83
N ASN A 40 2.37 -11.27 -5.36
CA ASN A 40 1.75 -12.35 -4.58
C ASN A 40 2.33 -12.56 -3.16
N SER A 41 3.28 -11.74 -2.72
CA SER A 41 3.82 -11.84 -1.37
C SER A 41 2.76 -11.45 -0.31
N PRO A 42 2.73 -12.12 0.85
CA PRO A 42 1.77 -11.81 1.90
C PRO A 42 2.04 -10.43 2.53
N PHE A 43 0.97 -9.73 2.88
CA PHE A 43 1.06 -8.51 3.67
C PHE A 43 1.01 -8.83 5.17
N ASN A 44 2.00 -8.33 5.92
CA ASN A 44 2.16 -8.57 7.36
C ASN A 44 1.94 -7.27 8.18
N GLY A 45 0.96 -6.46 7.82
CA GLY A 45 0.64 -5.20 8.51
C GLY A 45 -0.86 -5.07 8.82
N ASN A 46 -1.27 -3.89 9.29
CA ASN A 46 -2.66 -3.58 9.56
C ASN A 46 -3.23 -2.63 8.51
N ILE A 47 -4.45 -2.92 8.03
CA ILE A 47 -5.20 -2.06 7.10
C ILE A 47 -6.31 -1.34 7.86
N THR A 48 -6.39 -0.03 7.68
CA THR A 48 -7.42 0.85 8.25
C THR A 48 -8.51 1.18 7.21
N ASN A 49 -9.65 1.73 7.67
CA ASN A 49 -10.75 2.17 6.80
C ASN A 49 -11.32 1.08 5.88
N GLN A 50 -11.36 -0.17 6.36
CA GLN A 50 -11.86 -1.30 5.60
C GLN A 50 -13.39 -1.21 5.41
N HIS A 51 -13.84 -1.13 4.16
CA HIS A 51 -15.25 -1.12 3.77
C HIS A 51 -15.52 -2.18 2.70
N GLN A 52 -16.80 -2.50 2.51
CA GLN A 52 -17.21 -3.40 1.42
C GLN A 52 -16.78 -2.81 0.07
N ASN A 53 -16.15 -3.63 -0.78
CA ASN A 53 -15.62 -3.26 -2.10
C ASN A 53 -14.37 -2.36 -2.09
N PHE A 54 -13.75 -2.12 -0.92
CA PHE A 54 -12.46 -1.42 -0.85
C PHE A 54 -11.32 -2.43 -0.93
N ASN A 55 -10.98 -2.81 -2.17
CA ASN A 55 -10.02 -3.88 -2.45
C ASN A 55 -8.61 -3.35 -2.77
N CYS A 56 -8.40 -2.03 -2.79
CA CYS A 56 -7.11 -1.39 -3.05
C CYS A 56 -6.61 -0.63 -1.81
N VAL A 57 -5.32 -0.28 -1.76
CA VAL A 57 -4.73 0.42 -0.61
C VAL A 57 -4.06 1.72 -1.02
N THR A 58 -4.23 2.74 -0.19
CA THR A 58 -3.59 4.04 -0.29
C THR A 58 -2.73 4.37 0.93
N ILE A 59 -1.70 5.18 0.73
CA ILE A 59 -0.84 5.77 1.78
C ILE A 59 -0.69 7.29 1.57
N GLY A 60 -0.18 8.03 2.55
CA GLY A 60 0.20 9.44 2.44
C GLY A 60 -0.39 10.32 3.53
N LEU A 61 -1.60 10.86 3.31
CA LEU A 61 -2.30 11.74 4.26
C LEU A 61 -2.27 11.22 5.73
N THR A 62 -2.29 9.90 5.89
CA THR A 62 -2.17 9.21 7.17
C THR A 62 -0.88 8.38 7.19
N ASN A 63 -0.38 8.09 8.40
CA ASN A 63 0.73 7.14 8.60
C ASN A 63 0.28 5.67 8.52
N THR A 64 -0.87 5.39 7.93
CA THR A 64 -1.51 4.06 7.89
C THR A 64 -1.70 3.57 6.45
N PHE A 65 -1.99 2.28 6.32
CA PHE A 65 -2.42 1.68 5.06
C PHE A 65 -3.95 1.73 5.00
N ASP A 66 -4.49 2.63 4.19
CA ASP A 66 -5.94 2.86 4.12
C ASP A 66 -6.56 2.09 2.96
N ALA A 67 -7.55 1.25 3.25
CA ALA A 67 -8.35 0.63 2.19
C ALA A 67 -9.12 1.71 1.41
N ALA A 68 -9.20 1.51 0.10
CA ALA A 68 -9.86 2.40 -0.83
C ALA A 68 -10.55 1.58 -1.94
N SER A 69 -11.57 2.18 -2.55
CA SER A 69 -12.11 1.67 -3.82
C SER A 69 -11.02 1.69 -4.88
N CYS A 70 -10.97 0.66 -5.73
CA CYS A 70 -10.04 0.61 -6.86
C CYS A 70 -10.49 1.49 -8.04
N ASP A 71 -11.74 1.96 -8.04
CA ASP A 71 -12.36 2.67 -9.16
C ASP A 71 -12.18 4.20 -9.09
N ILE A 72 -11.54 4.70 -8.03
CA ILE A 72 -11.23 6.13 -7.90
C ILE A 72 -9.94 6.47 -8.62
N ASN A 73 -9.87 7.67 -9.19
CA ASN A 73 -8.69 8.13 -9.89
C ASN A 73 -7.72 8.85 -8.93
N LEU A 74 -6.68 8.13 -8.48
CA LEU A 74 -5.58 8.68 -7.68
C LEU A 74 -4.24 8.36 -8.35
N ARG A 75 -3.20 9.11 -7.96
CA ARG A 75 -1.82 8.82 -8.35
C ARG A 75 -1.33 7.52 -7.71
N TRP A 76 -0.30 6.91 -8.27
CA TRP A 76 0.30 5.67 -7.78
C TRP A 76 1.82 5.79 -7.64
N ILE A 77 2.39 4.97 -6.77
CA ILE A 77 3.84 4.84 -6.59
C ILE A 77 4.28 3.51 -7.21
N CYS A 78 5.29 3.57 -8.07
CA CYS A 78 5.92 2.38 -8.65
C CYS A 78 7.26 2.09 -7.97
N GLU A 79 7.56 0.81 -7.76
CA GLU A 79 8.86 0.33 -7.29
C GLU A 79 9.61 -0.36 -8.45
N LYS A 80 10.94 -0.21 -8.49
CA LYS A 80 11.83 -1.01 -9.34
C LYS A 80 13.17 -1.21 -8.63
N LEU A 81 13.91 -2.24 -9.02
CA LEU A 81 15.27 -2.44 -8.52
C LEU A 81 16.17 -1.26 -8.92
N ALA A 82 16.94 -0.74 -7.96
CA ALA A 82 18.02 0.21 -8.24
C ALA A 82 19.11 -0.51 -9.04
N LYS A 83 19.59 0.15 -10.09
CA LYS A 83 20.58 -0.41 -11.02
C LYS A 83 21.99 -0.06 -10.58
#